data_AF-A0A2D4N6P6-F1
#
_entry.id   AF-A0A2D4N6P6-F1
#
_cell.length_a   1.000
_cell.length_b   1.000
_cell.length_c   1.000
_cell.angle_alpha   90.00
_cell.angle_beta   90.00
_cell.angle_gamma   90.00
#
_symmetry.space_group_name_H-M   'P 1'
#
loop_
_entity.id
_entity.type
_entity.pdbx_description
1 polymer ?
#
loop_
_entity_poly.entity_id
_entity_poly.type
_entity_poly.pdbx_seq_one_letter_code
_entity_poly.pdbx_strand_id
1 'polypeptide(L)'
;MAAAFRAASRILHPFAKRNSWNQTRVQLHWRWQSTAAVQKTKLQIQPEKRKPKTGILMLNMGGPETLEDVHEFLQRLFLDRDLMTLPVQNKLGPFIAKRRTPKIQEQYKRIGGGSPIKKWTETQGEGMVKLLNEMSPESAPHKY
;
A
#
# COMPACT_ATOMS: atom_id res chain seq x y z
N MET A 1 52.77 -20.34 -3.71
CA MET A 1 53.66 -19.87 -4.81
C MET A 1 52.98 -18.67 -5.44
N ALA A 2 53.37 -17.46 -5.01
CA ALA A 2 54.36 -16.59 -5.67
C ALA A 2 53.62 -15.61 -6.63
N ALA A 3 53.45 -14.35 -6.21
CA ALA A 3 54.36 -13.21 -6.52
C ALA A 3 53.89 -12.48 -7.79
N ALA A 4 54.00 -11.17 -7.99
CA ALA A 4 54.37 -10.01 -7.19
C ALA A 4 54.07 -8.76 -8.05
N PHE A 5 53.85 -7.63 -7.36
CA PHE A 5 54.13 -6.23 -7.74
C PHE A 5 54.63 -5.90 -9.15
N ARG A 6 54.11 -4.77 -9.69
CA ARG A 6 54.99 -3.68 -10.14
C ARG A 6 54.26 -2.32 -10.24
N ALA A 7 54.66 -1.41 -9.37
CA ALA A 7 54.46 0.02 -9.47
C ALA A 7 55.39 0.62 -10.54
N ALA A 8 54.99 1.73 -11.16
CA ALA A 8 55.90 2.63 -11.85
C ALA A 8 55.36 4.07 -11.83
N SER A 9 55.80 4.82 -10.83
CA SER A 9 55.86 6.28 -10.85
C SER A 9 57.08 6.72 -11.69
N ARG A 10 56.93 7.76 -12.51
CA ARG A 10 58.09 8.52 -13.00
C ARG A 10 57.79 10.01 -13.06
N ILE A 11 58.77 10.73 -12.54
CA ILE A 11 58.81 12.13 -12.18
C ILE A 11 59.36 12.97 -13.34
N LEU A 12 58.78 14.16 -13.49
CA LEU A 12 59.26 15.48 -13.97
C LEU A 12 60.44 15.58 -14.95
N HIS A 13 60.33 16.54 -15.88
CA HIS A 13 61.25 17.70 -16.00
C HIS A 13 60.63 18.80 -16.90
N PRO A 14 61.16 20.05 -16.90
CA PRO A 14 60.38 21.29 -16.95
C PRO A 14 60.69 22.14 -18.18
N PHE A 15 59.84 23.13 -18.49
CA PHE A 15 60.31 24.30 -19.23
C PHE A 15 59.43 25.52 -18.94
N ALA A 16 60.06 26.55 -18.37
CA ALA A 16 59.49 27.86 -18.13
C ALA A 16 59.66 28.74 -19.36
N LYS A 17 58.68 29.61 -19.66
CA LYS A 17 58.99 30.99 -20.06
C LYS A 17 57.83 31.95 -19.78
N ARG A 18 58.28 33.09 -19.26
CA ARG A 18 57.59 34.30 -18.80
C ARG A 18 57.00 35.10 -19.96
N ASN A 19 55.95 35.89 -19.70
CA ASN A 19 55.81 37.33 -20.05
C ASN A 19 54.39 37.80 -19.65
N SER A 20 54.25 38.57 -18.57
CA SER A 20 54.29 40.05 -18.54
C SER A 20 53.11 40.70 -19.26
N TRP A 21 51.97 40.86 -18.57
CA TRP A 21 50.99 41.92 -18.85
C TRP A 21 50.36 42.46 -17.55
N ASN A 22 50.70 43.72 -17.33
CA ASN A 22 50.14 44.78 -16.50
C ASN A 22 48.97 44.51 -15.55
N GLN A 23 49.23 44.94 -14.33
CA GLN A 23 48.34 45.03 -13.19
C GLN A 23 47.37 46.20 -13.35
N THR A 24 46.07 45.93 -13.29
CA THR A 24 45.07 46.95 -12.93
C THR A 24 44.27 46.41 -11.76
N ARG A 25 44.68 46.84 -10.56
CA ARG A 25 43.93 46.63 -9.31
C ARG A 25 42.64 47.43 -9.40
N VAL A 26 41.53 46.76 -9.69
CA VAL A 26 40.20 47.30 -9.39
C VAL A 26 39.96 47.07 -7.90
N GLN A 27 39.78 48.16 -7.17
CA GLN A 27 39.50 48.13 -5.74
C GLN A 27 38.17 47.41 -5.48
N LEU A 28 38.24 46.36 -4.66
CA LEU A 28 37.10 45.66 -4.10
C LEU A 28 36.39 46.56 -3.09
N HIS A 29 35.26 47.13 -3.49
CA HIS A 29 34.23 47.63 -2.59
C HIS A 29 33.21 46.50 -2.37
N TRP A 30 33.16 45.97 -1.16
CA TRP A 30 32.25 44.90 -0.75
C TRP A 30 30.81 45.44 -0.65
N ARG A 31 30.04 45.35 -1.73
CA ARG A 31 28.59 45.51 -1.67
C ARG A 31 27.96 44.16 -1.39
N TRP A 32 27.63 43.90 -0.13
CA TRP A 32 26.74 42.82 0.27
C TRP A 32 25.39 43.04 -0.42
N GLN A 33 25.18 42.38 -1.55
CA GLN A 33 23.86 42.21 -2.12
C GLN A 33 23.20 41.11 -1.31
N SER A 34 22.26 41.50 -0.46
CA SER A 34 21.31 40.57 0.16
C SER A 34 20.56 39.86 -0.96
N THR A 35 21.05 38.71 -1.42
CA THR A 35 20.19 37.74 -2.09
C THR A 35 19.26 37.24 -1.00
N ALA A 36 18.08 37.85 -0.87
CA ALA A 36 17.00 37.30 -0.09
C ALA A 36 16.89 35.84 -0.52
N ALA A 37 17.20 34.92 0.40
CA ALA A 37 17.04 33.51 0.15
C ALA A 37 15.58 33.31 -0.25
N VAL A 38 15.35 32.98 -1.53
CA VAL A 38 14.05 32.51 -1.98
C VAL A 38 13.85 31.20 -1.24
N GLN A 39 13.21 31.28 -0.08
CA GLN A 39 12.69 30.13 0.62
C GLN A 39 11.73 29.48 -0.37
N LYS A 40 12.21 28.40 -0.99
CA LYS A 40 11.38 27.48 -1.75
C LYS A 40 10.47 26.86 -0.72
N THR A 41 9.37 27.53 -0.41
CA THR A 41 8.33 27.03 0.46
C THR A 41 7.84 25.76 -0.23
N LYS A 42 8.30 24.61 0.26
CA LYS A 42 7.74 23.32 -0.07
C LYS A 42 6.30 23.40 0.41
N LEU A 43 5.40 23.82 -0.47
CA LEU A 43 3.97 23.75 -0.27
C LEU A 43 3.70 22.30 0.11
N GLN A 44 3.54 22.06 1.40
CA GLN A 44 3.03 20.81 1.91
C GLN A 44 1.56 20.79 1.49
N ILE A 45 1.31 20.35 0.26
CA ILE A 45 -0.01 19.92 -0.16
C ILE A 45 -0.27 18.66 0.65
N GLN A 46 -0.81 18.84 1.86
CA GLN A 46 -1.49 17.75 2.52
C GLN A 46 -2.62 17.36 1.57
N PRO A 47 -2.69 16.10 1.10
CA PRO A 47 -3.78 15.70 0.23
C PRO A 47 -5.06 15.95 1.01
N GLU A 48 -5.81 16.97 0.60
CA GLU A 48 -7.11 17.26 1.16
C GLU A 48 -7.91 15.97 1.09
N LYS A 49 -8.41 15.49 2.24
CA LYS A 49 -9.08 14.20 2.34
C LYS A 49 -10.45 14.30 1.65
N ARG A 50 -10.44 14.27 0.32
CA ARG A 50 -11.62 14.38 -0.53
C ARG A 50 -12.56 13.21 -0.23
N LYS A 51 -13.86 13.49 -0.15
CA LYS A 51 -14.88 12.45 0.06
C LYS A 51 -14.86 11.47 -1.12
N PRO A 52 -15.06 10.15 -0.89
CA PRO A 52 -15.16 9.19 -1.99
C PRO A 52 -16.27 9.58 -2.95
N LYS A 53 -15.97 9.60 -4.24
CA LYS A 53 -16.95 9.89 -5.30
C LYS A 53 -17.63 8.61 -5.77
N THR A 54 -16.90 7.50 -5.81
CA THR A 54 -17.38 6.21 -6.29
C THR A 54 -17.14 5.13 -5.25
N GLY A 55 -18.22 4.44 -4.86
CA GLY A 55 -18.18 3.28 -3.97
C GLY A 55 -18.21 1.97 -4.75
N ILE A 56 -17.44 0.96 -4.32
CA ILE A 56 -17.33 -0.34 -4.98
C ILE A 56 -17.75 -1.43 -4.01
N LEU A 57 -18.98 -1.93 -4.15
CA LEU A 57 -19.47 -3.00 -3.29
C LEU A 57 -18.92 -4.36 -3.74
N MET A 58 -17.98 -4.92 -2.97
CA MET A 58 -17.43 -6.26 -3.22
C MET A 58 -18.33 -7.34 -2.60
N LEU A 59 -19.02 -8.11 -3.43
CA LEU A 59 -19.97 -9.14 -3.00
C LEU A 59 -19.32 -10.52 -2.91
N ASN A 60 -19.55 -11.22 -1.80
CA ASN A 60 -19.18 -12.62 -1.60
C ASN A 60 -20.06 -13.23 -0.50
N MET A 61 -20.12 -14.56 -0.40
CA MET A 61 -20.78 -15.28 0.70
C MET A 61 -20.12 -15.00 2.07
N GLY A 62 -18.83 -14.67 2.06
CA GLY A 62 -18.03 -14.50 3.28
C GLY A 62 -17.65 -15.84 3.92
N GLY A 63 -17.38 -15.81 5.21
CA GLY A 63 -17.04 -16.97 6.02
C GLY A 63 -16.72 -16.56 7.46
N PRO A 64 -16.74 -17.51 8.40
CA PRO A 64 -16.45 -17.22 9.81
C PRO A 64 -14.97 -16.88 10.00
N GLU A 65 -14.66 -15.76 10.67
CA GLU A 65 -13.26 -15.35 10.94
C GLU A 65 -12.64 -16.23 12.04
N THR A 66 -13.47 -16.65 13.00
CA THR A 66 -13.08 -17.52 14.12
C THR A 66 -13.97 -18.76 14.20
N LEU A 67 -13.62 -19.71 15.07
CA LEU A 67 -14.43 -20.92 15.28
C LEU A 67 -15.77 -20.59 15.95
N GLU A 68 -15.81 -19.54 16.76
CA GLU A 68 -16.98 -19.08 17.49
C GLU A 68 -18.05 -18.52 16.53
N ASP A 69 -17.62 -17.90 15.43
CA ASP A 69 -18.50 -17.30 14.41
C ASP A 69 -19.22 -18.34 13.54
N VAL A 70 -18.79 -19.61 13.57
CA VAL A 70 -19.32 -20.67 12.70
C VAL A 70 -20.83 -20.85 12.88
N HIS A 71 -21.33 -20.77 14.12
CA HIS A 71 -22.76 -20.96 14.36
C HIS A 71 -23.59 -19.87 13.68
N GLU A 72 -23.19 -18.61 13.86
CA GLU A 72 -23.89 -17.46 13.31
C GLU A 72 -23.85 -17.46 11.77
N PHE A 73 -22.68 -17.77 11.20
CA PHE A 73 -22.51 -17.96 9.75
C PHE A 73 -23.49 -19.00 9.19
N LEU A 74 -23.54 -20.19 9.79
CA LEU A 74 -24.45 -21.25 9.35
C LEU A 74 -25.92 -20.88 9.56
N GLN A 75 -26.24 -20.17 10.64
CA GLN A 75 -27.62 -19.75 10.90
C GLN A 75 -28.11 -18.80 9.80
N ARG A 76 -27.32 -17.79 9.42
CA ARG A 76 -27.65 -16.91 8.28
C ARG A 76 -27.78 -17.70 6.98
N LEU A 77 -26.84 -18.62 6.72
CA LEU A 77 -26.83 -19.48 5.53
C LEU A 77 -28.12 -20.32 5.37
N PHE A 78 -28.60 -20.93 6.46
CA PHE A 78 -29.80 -21.78 6.40
C PHE A 78 -31.12 -21.00 6.50
N LEU A 79 -31.08 -19.74 6.93
CA LEU A 79 -32.24 -18.84 6.91
C LEU A 79 -32.42 -18.13 5.56
N ASP A 80 -31.39 -18.11 4.73
CA ASP A 80 -31.41 -17.52 3.39
C ASP A 80 -32.35 -18.30 2.46
N ARG A 81 -33.43 -17.64 2.02
CA ARG A 81 -34.44 -18.19 1.11
C ARG A 81 -34.04 -18.10 -0.36
N ASP A 82 -33.13 -17.19 -0.70
CA ASP A 82 -32.61 -17.06 -2.05
C ASP A 82 -31.60 -18.16 -2.34
N LEU A 83 -30.92 -18.68 -1.30
CA LEU A 83 -30.04 -19.84 -1.40
C LEU A 83 -30.80 -21.19 -1.33
N MET A 84 -31.71 -21.36 -0.37
CA MET A 84 -32.47 -22.60 -0.22
C MET A 84 -33.83 -22.41 0.42
N THR A 85 -34.80 -23.22 0.00
CA THR A 85 -36.15 -23.20 0.58
C THR A 85 -36.40 -24.45 1.42
N LEU A 86 -36.63 -24.27 2.72
CA LEU A 86 -36.93 -25.36 3.65
C LEU A 86 -38.35 -25.21 4.25
N PRO A 87 -39.06 -26.31 4.57
CA PRO A 87 -40.33 -26.22 5.29
C PRO A 87 -40.09 -25.63 6.69
N VAL A 88 -40.88 -24.63 7.09
CA VAL A 88 -40.75 -23.98 8.41
C VAL A 88 -39.30 -23.49 8.67
N GLN A 89 -38.68 -22.88 7.66
CA GLN A 89 -37.25 -22.49 7.63
C GLN A 89 -36.79 -21.68 8.85
N ASN A 90 -37.64 -20.82 9.40
CA ASN A 90 -37.33 -20.03 10.59
C ASN A 90 -37.08 -20.89 11.85
N LYS A 91 -37.55 -22.14 11.87
CA LYS A 91 -37.28 -23.13 12.93
C LYS A 91 -36.22 -24.15 12.49
N LEU A 92 -36.33 -24.68 11.27
CA LEU A 92 -35.38 -25.68 10.77
C LEU A 92 -33.98 -25.12 10.55
N GLY A 93 -33.86 -23.88 10.07
CA GLY A 93 -32.56 -23.25 9.81
C GLY A 93 -31.69 -23.17 11.07
N PRO A 94 -32.16 -22.54 12.17
CA PRO A 94 -31.42 -22.51 13.42
C PRO A 94 -31.11 -23.90 13.99
N PHE A 95 -32.03 -24.85 13.86
CA PHE A 95 -31.83 -26.24 14.31
C PHE A 95 -30.71 -26.94 13.52
N ILE A 96 -30.73 -26.84 12.19
CA ILE A 96 -29.71 -27.43 11.31
C ILE A 96 -28.35 -26.77 11.57
N ALA A 97 -28.32 -25.44 11.70
CA ALA A 97 -27.11 -24.70 12.03
C ALA A 97 -26.50 -25.20 13.34
N LYS A 98 -27.29 -25.29 14.42
CA LYS A 98 -26.84 -25.81 15.73
C LYS A 98 -26.28 -27.23 15.62
N ARG A 99 -26.97 -28.11 14.89
CA ARG A 99 -26.53 -29.50 14.71
C ARG A 99 -25.24 -29.62 13.88
N ARG A 100 -25.06 -28.77 12.86
CA ARG A 100 -23.88 -28.82 11.97
C ARG A 100 -22.67 -28.09 12.52
N THR A 101 -22.86 -27.12 13.42
CA THR A 101 -21.79 -26.26 13.97
C THR A 101 -20.56 -27.06 14.43
N PRO A 102 -20.65 -28.13 15.24
CA PRO A 102 -19.45 -28.82 15.73
C PRO A 102 -18.61 -29.45 14.62
N LYS A 103 -19.27 -30.02 13.60
CA LYS A 103 -18.58 -30.62 12.45
C LYS A 103 -17.87 -29.56 11.60
N ILE A 104 -18.51 -28.42 11.38
CA ILE A 104 -17.94 -27.33 10.57
C ILE A 104 -16.82 -26.60 11.32
N GLN A 105 -16.94 -26.43 12.64
CA GLN A 105 -15.85 -25.92 13.47
C GLN A 105 -14.60 -26.79 13.36
N GLU A 106 -14.74 -28.11 13.42
CA GLU A 106 -13.61 -29.04 13.25
C GLU A 106 -12.97 -28.92 11.86
N GLN A 107 -13.75 -28.65 10.81
CA GLN A 107 -13.21 -28.37 9.48
C GLN A 107 -12.41 -27.07 9.44
N TYR A 108 -12.95 -25.97 10.01
CA TYR A 108 -12.22 -24.71 10.09
C TYR A 108 -10.96 -24.83 10.96
N LYS A 109 -11.02 -25.60 12.05
CA LYS A 109 -9.88 -25.86 12.93
C LYS A 109 -8.72 -26.52 12.17
N ARG A 110 -9.02 -27.47 11.29
CA ARG A 110 -8.01 -28.16 10.46
C ARG A 110 -7.30 -27.26 9.46
N ILE A 111 -7.92 -26.15 9.05
CA ILE A 111 -7.33 -25.20 8.10
C ILE A 111 -6.75 -23.94 8.77
N GLY A 112 -6.67 -23.91 10.10
CA GLY A 112 -6.07 -22.79 10.85
C GLY A 112 -7.03 -21.96 11.70
N GLY A 113 -8.27 -22.41 11.88
CA GLY A 113 -9.21 -21.83 12.87
C GLY A 113 -10.25 -20.85 12.32
N GLY A 114 -10.28 -20.60 11.00
CA GLY A 114 -11.22 -19.66 10.40
C GLY A 114 -11.04 -19.49 8.90
N SER A 115 -11.87 -18.65 8.29
CA SER A 115 -11.82 -18.30 6.88
C SER A 115 -10.93 -17.08 6.64
N PRO A 116 -9.93 -17.16 5.74
CA PRO A 116 -9.07 -16.01 5.40
C PRO A 116 -9.74 -15.04 4.42
N ILE A 117 -11.02 -15.23 4.08
CA ILE A 117 -11.68 -14.55 2.97
C ILE A 117 -11.70 -13.02 3.13
N LYS A 118 -12.02 -12.51 4.32
CA LYS A 118 -12.07 -11.07 4.59
C LYS A 118 -10.71 -10.41 4.36
N LYS A 119 -9.65 -11.00 4.91
CA LYS A 119 -8.26 -10.54 4.72
C LYS A 119 -7.91 -10.40 3.24
N TRP A 120 -8.25 -11.42 2.44
CA TRP A 120 -7.94 -11.39 1.01
C TRP A 120 -8.82 -10.41 0.23
N THR A 121 -10.10 -10.30 0.57
CA THR A 121 -11.00 -9.30 -0.03
C THR A 121 -10.53 -7.87 0.26
N GLU A 122 -10.08 -7.57 1.48
CA GLU A 122 -9.50 -6.26 1.85
C GLU A 122 -8.21 -5.99 1.05
N THR A 123 -7.31 -6.97 0.98
CA THR A 123 -6.06 -6.85 0.20
C THR A 123 -6.34 -6.58 -1.27
N GLN A 124 -7.32 -7.29 -1.84
CA GLN A 124 -7.76 -7.09 -3.23
C GLN A 124 -8.41 -5.72 -3.42
N GLY A 125 -9.26 -5.30 -2.48
CA GLY A 125 -9.95 -4.02 -2.51
C GLY A 125 -8.98 -2.83 -2.48
N GLU A 126 -7.94 -2.90 -1.64
CA GLU A 126 -6.90 -1.89 -1.56
C GLU A 126 -6.12 -1.76 -2.88
N GLY A 127 -5.68 -2.90 -3.44
CA GLY A 127 -5.00 -2.94 -4.72
C GLY A 127 -5.86 -2.39 -5.85
N MET A 128 -7.13 -2.78 -5.89
CA MET A 128 -8.12 -2.31 -6.86
C MET A 128 -8.32 -0.80 -6.78
N VAL A 129 -8.56 -0.24 -5.59
CA VAL A 129 -8.77 1.21 -5.42
C VAL A 129 -7.54 2.01 -5.83
N LYS A 130 -6.34 1.53 -5.51
CA LYS A 130 -5.10 2.19 -5.92
C LYS A 130 -5.03 2.32 -7.44
N LEU A 131 -5.25 1.22 -8.15
CA LEU A 131 -5.23 1.20 -9.61
C LEU A 131 -6.35 2.04 -10.22
N LEU A 132 -7.58 1.96 -9.69
CA LEU A 132 -8.72 2.74 -10.22
C LEU A 132 -8.54 4.25 -10.07
N ASN A 133 -7.90 4.71 -8.99
CA ASN A 133 -7.58 6.14 -8.84
C ASN A 133 -6.57 6.64 -9.89
N GLU A 134 -5.70 5.77 -10.40
CA GLU A 134 -4.75 6.09 -11.47
C GLU A 134 -5.42 5.99 -12.86
N MET A 135 -6.20 4.93 -13.09
CA MET A 135 -6.81 4.63 -14.39
C MET A 135 -8.06 5.48 -14.70
N SER A 136 -8.79 5.93 -13.68
CA SER A 136 -10.10 6.59 -13.80
C SER A 136 -10.19 7.82 -12.88
N PRO A 137 -9.35 8.85 -13.08
CA PRO A 137 -9.24 9.99 -12.18
C PRO A 137 -10.53 10.83 -12.09
N GLU A 138 -11.39 10.79 -13.09
CA GLU A 138 -12.67 11.50 -13.14
C GLU A 138 -13.71 10.95 -12.17
N SER A 139 -13.63 9.67 -11.81
CA SER A 139 -14.50 9.00 -10.83
C SER A 139 -13.84 8.83 -9.46
N ALA A 140 -12.57 9.23 -9.32
CA ALA A 140 -11.83 9.24 -8.07
C ALA A 140 -12.36 10.33 -7.10
N PRO A 141 -12.14 10.20 -5.78
CA PRO A 141 -11.53 9.06 -5.10
C PRO A 141 -12.47 7.85 -5.04
N HIS A 142 -11.93 6.66 -5.37
CA HIS A 142 -12.64 5.39 -5.21
C HIS A 142 -12.51 4.88 -3.78
N LYS A 143 -13.53 4.14 -3.33
CA LYS A 143 -13.51 3.38 -2.09
C LYS A 143 -14.32 2.10 -2.29
N TYR A 144 -13.89 0.99 -1.69
CA TYR A 144 -14.65 -0.26 -1.64
C TYR A 144 -15.32 -0.43 -0.27
#